data_AF-A0A2S1LY95-F1
#
_entry.id   AF-A0A2S1LY95-F1
#
_cell.length_a   1.000
_cell.length_b   1.000
_cell.length_c   1.000
_cell.angle_alpha   90.00
_cell.angle_beta   90.00
_cell.angle_gamma   90.00
#
_symmetry.space_group_name_H-M   'P 1'
#
loop_
_entity.id
_entity.type
_entity.pdbx_description
1 polymer ?
#
loop_
_entity_poly.entity_id
_entity_poly.type
_entity_poly.pdbx_seq_one_letter_code
_entity_poly.pdbx_strand_id
1 'polypeptide(L)'
;MYTHLTSKIILLSILLICSLNLFANTSESNELRVKDWETNFDAFKKSTDRLKYIEDLKSLSEEDFLGKLGLSLMLTRSYMDIKVPAEHTDLFNKASKFLTTLRNQNADKAGYLICELESLGFLLADIKETAATLTYDELDEVKKHYHEYKEPLETLLPLIPQHVDAFFSTLHLLDPENMENSFNTFMVKFVELFNSSTKLYSTLASIHAKYILKK
;
A
#
# COMPACT_ATOMS: atom_id res chain seq x y z
N MET A 1 -7.26 -30.47 0.41
CA MET A 1 -6.74 -29.66 -0.71
C MET A 1 -7.66 -28.49 -1.09
N TYR A 2 -8.99 -28.58 -0.92
CA TYR A 2 -9.93 -27.48 -1.24
C TYR A 2 -10.07 -26.40 -0.15
N THR A 3 -9.76 -26.70 1.10
CA THR A 3 -9.83 -25.75 2.24
C THR A 3 -8.81 -24.60 2.15
N HIS A 4 -7.68 -24.85 1.49
CA HIS A 4 -6.63 -23.85 1.30
C HIS A 4 -6.97 -22.82 0.21
N LEU A 5 -7.81 -23.21 -0.76
CA LEU A 5 -8.26 -22.36 -1.85
C LEU A 5 -9.42 -21.47 -1.41
N THR A 6 -10.35 -22.00 -0.62
CA THR A 6 -11.45 -21.22 -0.05
C THR A 6 -10.97 -20.19 0.97
N SER A 7 -9.97 -20.51 1.81
CA SER A 7 -9.33 -19.53 2.70
C SER A 7 -8.70 -18.36 1.91
N LYS A 8 -7.99 -18.65 0.81
CA LYS A 8 -7.38 -17.62 -0.06
C LYS A 8 -8.43 -16.73 -0.76
N ILE A 9 -9.56 -17.30 -1.16
CA ILE A 9 -10.67 -16.55 -1.79
C ILE A 9 -11.42 -15.67 -0.77
N ILE A 10 -11.58 -16.15 0.47
CA ILE A 10 -12.16 -15.36 1.57
C ILE A 10 -11.23 -14.21 1.97
N LEU A 11 -9.91 -14.44 2.02
CA LEU A 11 -8.92 -13.38 2.22
C LEU A 11 -9.02 -12.32 1.12
N LEU A 12 -9.16 -12.73 -0.14
CA LEU A 12 -9.34 -11.85 -1.31
C LEU A 12 -10.62 -11.00 -1.21
N SER A 13 -11.68 -11.59 -0.68
CA SER A 13 -13.00 -10.94 -0.55
C SER A 13 -13.00 -9.91 0.58
N ILE A 14 -12.31 -10.20 1.68
CA ILE A 14 -12.13 -9.26 2.81
C ILE A 14 -11.16 -8.12 2.43
N LEU A 15 -10.12 -8.42 1.63
CA LEU A 15 -9.17 -7.43 1.09
C LEU A 15 -9.81 -6.41 0.13
N LEU A 16 -10.78 -6.84 -0.69
CA LEU A 16 -11.51 -5.96 -1.61
C LEU A 16 -12.53 -5.05 -0.87
N ILE A 17 -13.10 -5.51 0.24
CA ILE A 17 -14.09 -4.72 1.01
C ILE A 17 -13.40 -3.60 1.82
N CYS A 18 -12.20 -3.85 2.38
CA CYS A 18 -11.45 -2.82 3.10
C CYS A 18 -10.93 -1.70 2.19
N SER A 19 -10.56 -2.01 0.95
CA SER A 19 -10.16 -1.01 -0.03
C SER A 19 -11.37 -0.19 -0.48
N LEU A 20 -12.44 -0.83 -0.98
CA LEU A 20 -13.55 -0.11 -1.61
C LEU A 20 -14.34 0.83 -0.67
N ASN A 21 -14.48 0.50 0.61
CA ASN A 21 -15.19 1.38 1.56
C ASN A 21 -14.36 2.58 2.07
N LEU A 22 -13.05 2.56 1.87
CA LEU A 22 -12.16 3.71 2.13
C LEU A 22 -11.98 4.62 0.90
N PHE A 23 -12.35 4.16 -0.29
CA PHE A 23 -12.19 4.89 -1.56
C PHE A 23 -13.48 5.53 -2.11
N ALA A 24 -14.64 5.33 -1.48
CA ALA A 24 -15.92 5.68 -2.09
C ALA A 24 -16.42 7.12 -1.86
N ASN A 25 -15.75 7.98 -1.08
CA ASN A 25 -16.21 9.37 -0.90
C ASN A 25 -15.04 10.34 -0.81
N THR A 26 -14.60 10.86 -1.95
CA THR A 26 -14.35 12.29 -2.15
C THR A 26 -14.11 12.55 -3.64
N SER A 27 -15.20 12.90 -4.33
CA SER A 27 -15.12 13.72 -5.54
C SER A 27 -14.48 15.07 -5.18
N GLU A 28 -13.47 15.48 -5.95
CA GLU A 28 -12.96 16.86 -6.03
C GLU A 28 -12.51 17.52 -4.70
N SER A 29 -11.35 17.12 -4.17
CA SER A 29 -10.44 18.08 -3.52
C SER A 29 -9.03 17.51 -3.37
N ASN A 30 -8.02 18.38 -3.43
CA ASN A 30 -6.62 18.08 -3.09
C ASN A 30 -6.42 17.80 -1.57
N GLU A 31 -7.42 17.23 -0.88
CA GLU A 31 -7.32 16.97 0.55
C GLU A 31 -6.45 15.73 0.83
N LEU A 32 -5.50 15.90 1.75
CA LEU A 32 -4.64 14.84 2.24
C LEU A 32 -5.50 13.70 2.79
N ARG A 33 -5.33 12.48 2.24
CA ARG A 33 -6.02 11.27 2.73
C ARG A 33 -5.69 10.99 4.19
N VAL A 34 -4.48 11.33 4.64
CA VAL A 34 -4.05 11.10 6.02
C VAL A 34 -3.61 12.42 6.66
N LYS A 35 -4.38 12.94 7.62
CA LYS A 35 -4.03 14.17 8.35
C LYS A 35 -3.05 13.90 9.48
N ASP A 36 -3.40 12.92 10.29
CA ASP A 36 -2.63 12.43 11.44
C ASP A 36 -2.98 10.94 11.63
N TRP A 37 -1.98 10.13 11.98
CA TRP A 37 -2.18 8.69 12.08
C TRP A 37 -2.99 8.29 13.31
N GLU A 38 -2.94 9.05 14.40
CA GLU A 38 -3.73 8.76 15.60
C GLU A 38 -5.22 8.95 15.31
N THR A 39 -5.55 10.02 14.60
CA THR A 39 -6.92 10.28 14.12
C THR A 39 -7.43 9.15 13.22
N ASN A 40 -6.60 8.67 12.29
CA ASN A 40 -6.96 7.56 11.41
C ASN A 40 -7.08 6.24 12.17
N PHE A 41 -6.21 6.00 13.16
CA PHE A 41 -6.30 4.83 14.03
C PHE A 41 -7.56 4.86 14.90
N ASP A 42 -7.96 6.03 15.38
CA ASP A 42 -9.21 6.22 16.11
C ASP A 42 -10.44 5.96 15.23
N ALA A 43 -10.40 6.34 13.96
CA ALA A 43 -11.43 6.00 12.98
C ALA A 43 -11.46 4.49 12.70
N PHE A 44 -10.29 3.87 12.50
CA PHE A 44 -10.15 2.42 12.35
C PHE A 44 -10.75 1.67 13.55
N LYS A 45 -10.51 2.16 14.78
CA LYS A 45 -11.10 1.58 16.00
C LYS A 45 -12.63 1.60 16.02
N LYS A 46 -13.24 2.56 15.32
CA LYS A 46 -14.70 2.75 15.27
C LYS A 46 -15.35 2.06 14.07
N SER A 47 -14.58 1.46 13.16
CA SER A 47 -15.15 0.81 11.98
C SER A 47 -15.92 -0.47 12.36
N THR A 48 -17.05 -0.71 11.69
CA THR A 48 -17.96 -1.82 12.00
C THR A 48 -17.31 -3.18 11.76
N ASP A 49 -16.44 -3.28 10.75
CA ASP A 49 -15.76 -4.53 10.39
C ASP A 49 -14.48 -4.77 11.19
N ARG A 50 -14.03 -3.82 12.03
CA ARG A 50 -12.79 -3.91 12.79
C ARG A 50 -12.72 -5.16 13.64
N LEU A 51 -13.75 -5.40 14.47
CA LEU A 51 -13.73 -6.49 15.45
C LEU A 51 -13.49 -7.83 14.78
N LYS A 52 -14.23 -8.11 13.70
CA LYS A 52 -14.08 -9.32 12.90
C LYS A 52 -12.69 -9.40 12.28
N TYR A 53 -12.20 -8.31 11.68
CA TYR A 53 -10.87 -8.27 11.09
C TYR A 53 -9.77 -8.57 12.12
N ILE A 54 -9.88 -8.03 13.34
CA ILE A 54 -8.90 -8.25 14.41
C ILE A 54 -8.99 -9.65 15.00
N GLU A 55 -10.19 -10.22 15.13
CA GLU A 55 -10.38 -11.62 15.53
C GLU A 55 -9.77 -12.57 14.50
N ASP A 56 -10.05 -12.34 13.21
CA ASP A 56 -9.46 -13.09 12.10
C ASP A 56 -7.92 -12.99 12.17
N LEU A 57 -7.37 -11.78 12.32
CA LEU A 57 -5.93 -11.53 12.40
C LEU A 57 -5.24 -12.23 13.59
N LYS A 58 -5.91 -12.30 14.75
CA LYS A 58 -5.42 -13.05 15.92
C LYS A 58 -5.45 -14.56 15.70
N SER A 59 -6.39 -15.06 14.90
CA SER A 59 -6.55 -16.49 14.60
C SER A 59 -5.58 -17.01 13.54
N LEU A 60 -4.96 -16.12 12.77
CA LEU A 60 -4.00 -16.50 11.72
C LEU A 60 -2.77 -17.19 12.31
N SER A 61 -2.29 -18.20 11.60
CA SER A 61 -0.95 -18.72 11.81
C SER A 61 0.10 -17.60 11.62
N GLU A 62 1.28 -17.75 12.22
CA GLU A 62 2.36 -16.78 11.99
C GLU A 62 2.71 -16.67 10.51
N GLU A 63 2.73 -17.79 9.79
CA GLU A 63 2.97 -17.83 8.35
C GLU A 63 1.92 -17.04 7.57
N ASP A 64 0.62 -17.26 7.82
CA ASP A 64 -0.46 -16.55 7.12
C ASP A 64 -0.47 -15.04 7.46
N PHE A 65 -0.15 -14.69 8.71
CA PHE A 65 -0.04 -13.32 9.16
C PHE A 65 1.12 -12.59 8.46
N LEU A 66 2.30 -13.20 8.42
CA LEU A 66 3.46 -12.64 7.73
C LEU A 66 3.29 -12.67 6.21
N GLY A 67 2.47 -13.57 5.67
CA GLY A 67 2.03 -13.56 4.28
C GLY A 67 1.36 -12.24 3.90
N LYS A 68 0.60 -11.60 4.81
CA LYS A 68 0.00 -10.27 4.58
C LYS A 68 1.06 -9.18 4.47
N LEU A 69 2.08 -9.20 5.34
CA LEU A 69 3.26 -8.33 5.19
C LEU A 69 3.93 -8.57 3.83
N GLY A 70 4.16 -9.82 3.46
CA GLY A 70 4.76 -10.19 2.17
C GLY A 70 4.01 -9.57 0.98
N LEU A 71 2.68 -9.67 0.97
CA LEU A 71 1.82 -9.05 -0.05
C LEU A 71 1.97 -7.52 -0.09
N SER A 72 2.06 -6.86 1.06
CA SER A 72 2.25 -5.40 1.12
C SER A 72 3.60 -4.93 0.54
N LEU A 73 4.59 -5.82 0.49
CA LEU A 73 5.90 -5.55 -0.12
C LEU A 73 5.96 -5.90 -1.60
N MET A 74 4.89 -6.50 -2.16
CA MET A 74 4.81 -6.79 -3.59
C MET A 74 4.48 -5.50 -4.35
N LEU A 75 5.52 -4.76 -4.72
CA LEU A 75 5.43 -3.55 -5.56
C LEU A 75 5.28 -3.87 -7.07
N THR A 76 4.93 -5.12 -7.38
CA THR A 76 4.52 -5.61 -8.69
C THR A 76 3.28 -6.48 -8.50
N ARG A 77 2.23 -6.28 -9.30
CA ARG A 77 0.98 -7.07 -9.26
C ARG A 77 1.14 -8.52 -9.75
N SER A 78 2.36 -9.06 -9.80
CA SER A 78 2.59 -10.43 -10.22
C SER A 78 2.38 -11.38 -9.04
N TYR A 79 1.15 -11.86 -8.88
CA TYR A 79 0.77 -12.87 -7.89
C TYR A 79 1.49 -14.23 -8.04
N MET A 80 2.31 -14.40 -9.08
CA MET A 80 2.95 -15.66 -9.44
C MET A 80 4.23 -15.95 -8.65
N ASP A 81 4.87 -14.94 -8.05
CA ASP A 81 6.05 -15.12 -7.21
C ASP A 81 5.94 -14.27 -5.94
N ILE A 82 5.34 -14.85 -4.89
CA ILE A 82 5.32 -14.29 -3.52
C ILE A 82 6.71 -14.50 -2.90
N LYS A 83 7.74 -13.93 -3.51
CA LYS A 83 9.09 -13.93 -2.93
C LYS A 83 9.52 -12.49 -2.75
N VAL A 84 9.73 -12.12 -1.49
CA VAL A 84 10.40 -10.87 -1.16
C VAL A 84 11.74 -10.87 -1.91
N PRO A 85 12.08 -9.80 -2.65
CA PRO A 85 13.36 -9.69 -3.32
C PRO A 85 14.50 -9.94 -2.32
N ALA A 86 15.56 -10.63 -2.76
CA ALA A 86 16.61 -11.10 -1.87
C ALA A 86 17.25 -9.96 -1.07
N GLU A 87 17.40 -8.79 -1.70
CA GLU A 87 17.88 -7.52 -1.14
C GLU A 87 17.04 -6.97 0.01
N HIS A 88 15.80 -7.44 0.18
CA HIS A 88 14.88 -6.99 1.23
C HIS A 88 14.61 -8.07 2.30
N THR A 89 15.31 -9.21 2.25
CA THR A 89 15.11 -10.32 3.20
C THR A 89 15.35 -9.89 4.65
N ASP A 90 16.43 -9.16 4.93
CA ASP A 90 16.76 -8.71 6.29
C ASP A 90 15.72 -7.70 6.81
N LEU A 91 15.27 -6.81 5.94
CA LEU A 91 14.20 -5.86 6.23
C LEU A 91 12.89 -6.58 6.54
N PHE A 92 12.52 -7.57 5.74
CA PHE A 92 11.34 -8.40 5.96
C PHE A 92 11.42 -9.16 7.28
N ASN A 93 12.58 -9.74 7.61
CA ASN A 93 12.78 -10.43 8.88
C ASN A 93 12.63 -9.48 10.08
N LYS A 94 13.19 -8.27 10.00
CA LYS A 94 13.06 -7.24 11.04
C LYS A 94 11.61 -6.80 11.21
N ALA A 95 10.94 -6.43 10.11
CA ALA A 95 9.54 -6.01 10.10
C ALA A 95 8.60 -7.13 10.58
N SER A 96 8.89 -8.39 10.23
CA SER A 96 8.14 -9.56 10.69
C SER A 96 8.22 -9.74 12.21
N LYS A 97 9.43 -9.66 12.78
CA LYS A 97 9.62 -9.71 14.25
C LYS A 97 8.87 -8.59 14.96
N PHE A 98 8.93 -7.38 14.42
CA PHE A 98 8.19 -6.23 14.93
C PHE A 98 6.68 -6.49 14.89
N LEU A 99 6.14 -6.88 13.74
CA LEU A 99 4.70 -7.12 13.58
C LEU A 99 4.16 -8.26 14.44
N THR A 100 4.90 -9.37 14.56
CA THR A 100 4.50 -10.48 15.43
C THR A 100 4.48 -10.04 16.90
N THR A 101 5.48 -9.26 17.33
CA THR A 101 5.51 -8.68 18.68
C THR A 101 4.34 -7.72 18.89
N LEU A 102 4.10 -6.83 17.92
CA LEU A 102 3.00 -5.86 17.96
C LEU A 102 1.65 -6.57 18.01
N ARG A 103 1.44 -7.64 17.24
CA ARG A 103 0.19 -8.42 17.23
C ARG A 103 -0.13 -8.97 18.61
N ASN A 104 0.89 -9.51 19.30
CA ASN A 104 0.72 -10.11 20.61
C ASN A 104 0.47 -9.07 21.70
N GLN A 105 1.05 -7.86 21.57
CA GLN A 105 0.89 -6.77 22.53
C GLN A 105 -0.38 -5.94 22.28
N ASN A 106 -0.68 -5.65 21.01
CA ASN A 106 -1.75 -4.78 20.56
C ASN A 106 -2.17 -5.15 19.12
N ALA A 107 -3.09 -6.11 19.02
CA ALA A 107 -3.61 -6.58 17.74
C ALA A 107 -4.28 -5.48 16.90
N ASP A 108 -4.91 -4.48 17.54
CA ASP A 108 -5.53 -3.36 16.81
C ASP A 108 -4.45 -2.52 16.07
N LYS A 109 -3.33 -2.18 16.75
CA LYS A 109 -2.21 -1.48 16.09
C LYS A 109 -1.56 -2.34 15.00
N ALA A 110 -1.41 -3.64 15.22
CA ALA A 110 -0.85 -4.55 14.21
C ALA A 110 -1.76 -4.65 12.96
N GLY A 111 -3.07 -4.78 13.17
CA GLY A 111 -4.04 -4.80 12.08
C GLY A 111 -4.08 -3.48 11.32
N TYR A 112 -4.10 -2.36 12.04
CA TYR A 112 -4.03 -1.03 11.42
C TYR A 112 -2.77 -0.87 10.56
N LEU A 113 -1.60 -1.23 11.09
CA LEU A 113 -0.33 -1.14 10.37
C LEU A 113 -0.32 -1.99 9.10
N ILE A 114 -0.87 -3.21 9.14
CA ILE A 114 -0.98 -4.06 7.93
C ILE A 114 -1.88 -3.41 6.88
N CYS A 115 -3.06 -2.90 7.26
CA CYS A 115 -3.96 -2.24 6.32
C CYS A 115 -3.32 -1.02 5.64
N GLU A 116 -2.56 -0.24 6.41
CA GLU A 116 -1.82 0.92 5.89
C GLU A 116 -0.70 0.47 4.93
N LEU A 117 0.14 -0.49 5.33
CA LEU A 117 1.19 -1.05 4.48
C LEU A 117 0.64 -1.62 3.17
N GLU A 118 -0.43 -2.41 3.22
CA GLU A 118 -1.12 -2.95 2.03
C GLU A 118 -1.63 -1.82 1.14
N SER A 119 -2.28 -0.80 1.72
CA SER A 119 -2.80 0.35 0.97
C SER A 119 -1.71 1.10 0.22
N LEU A 120 -0.56 1.33 0.86
CA LEU A 120 0.56 2.02 0.23
C LEU A 120 1.26 1.16 -0.82
N GLY A 121 1.43 -0.14 -0.54
CA GLY A 121 1.98 -1.10 -1.51
C GLY A 121 1.17 -1.13 -2.80
N PHE A 122 -0.16 -1.19 -2.70
CA PHE A 122 -1.04 -1.11 -3.87
C PHE A 122 -0.96 0.23 -4.59
N LEU A 123 -0.95 1.35 -3.85
CA LEU A 123 -0.81 2.68 -4.46
C LEU A 123 0.49 2.80 -5.27
N LEU A 124 1.61 2.30 -4.75
CA LEU A 124 2.89 2.30 -5.46
C LEU A 124 2.88 1.39 -6.69
N ALA A 125 2.21 0.25 -6.62
CA ALA A 125 2.02 -0.62 -7.78
C ALA A 125 1.19 0.08 -8.87
N ASP A 126 0.12 0.78 -8.48
CA ASP A 126 -0.76 1.52 -9.40
C ASP A 126 -0.04 2.71 -10.05
N ILE A 127 0.81 3.41 -9.30
CA ILE A 127 1.70 4.46 -9.84
C ILE A 127 2.59 3.89 -10.95
N LYS A 128 3.23 2.74 -10.71
CA LYS A 128 4.11 2.09 -11.69
C LYS A 128 3.35 1.65 -12.94
N GLU A 129 2.19 1.03 -12.77
CA GLU A 129 1.35 0.58 -13.89
C GLU A 129 0.81 1.74 -14.72
N THR A 130 0.36 2.81 -14.06
CA THR A 130 -0.13 4.01 -14.75
C THR A 130 0.99 4.68 -15.54
N ALA A 131 2.18 4.81 -14.95
CA ALA A 131 3.34 5.37 -15.63
C ALA A 131 3.76 4.51 -16.83
N ALA A 132 3.79 3.18 -16.68
CA ALA A 132 4.11 2.26 -17.76
C ALA A 132 3.14 2.42 -18.94
N THR A 133 1.83 2.48 -18.67
CA THR A 133 0.79 2.72 -19.68
C THR A 133 1.01 4.05 -20.41
N LEU A 134 1.35 5.13 -19.69
CA LEU A 134 1.61 6.45 -20.27
C LEU A 134 2.88 6.51 -21.14
N THR A 135 3.79 5.55 -20.97
CA THR A 135 5.00 5.42 -21.79
C THR A 135 4.92 4.33 -22.86
N TYR A 136 3.80 3.59 -22.93
CA TYR A 136 3.67 2.43 -23.80
C TYR A 136 3.37 2.87 -25.23
N ASP A 137 4.42 2.98 -26.03
CA ASP A 137 4.39 3.50 -27.39
C ASP A 137 3.67 2.62 -28.41
N GLU A 138 3.28 1.39 -28.05
CA GLU A 138 2.41 0.56 -28.88
C GLU A 138 0.92 0.95 -28.78
N LEU A 139 0.52 1.67 -27.71
CA LEU A 139 -0.85 2.16 -27.54
C LEU A 139 -1.12 3.34 -28.47
N ASP A 140 -2.18 3.27 -29.27
CA ASP A 140 -2.49 4.29 -30.28
C ASP A 140 -2.78 5.67 -29.65
N GLU A 141 -3.43 5.70 -28.49
CA GLU A 141 -3.68 6.93 -27.73
C GLU A 141 -2.37 7.55 -27.23
N VAL A 142 -1.39 6.72 -26.82
CA VAL A 142 -0.05 7.21 -26.45
C VAL A 142 0.62 7.81 -27.69
N LYS A 143 0.71 7.09 -28.82
CA LYS A 143 1.32 7.62 -30.06
C LYS A 143 0.73 8.96 -30.47
N LYS A 144 -0.59 9.10 -30.34
CA LYS A 144 -1.32 10.32 -30.72
C LYS A 144 -1.06 11.49 -29.78
N HIS A 145 -1.08 11.25 -28.47
CA HIS A 145 -1.12 12.32 -27.47
C HIS A 145 0.18 12.51 -26.68
N TYR A 146 1.19 11.65 -26.84
CA TYR A 146 2.41 11.69 -26.03
C TYR A 146 3.08 13.07 -26.00
N HIS A 147 3.14 13.75 -27.15
CA HIS A 147 3.70 15.09 -27.25
C HIS A 147 3.00 16.15 -26.37
N GLU A 148 1.76 15.90 -25.94
CA GLU A 148 0.96 16.81 -25.09
C GLU A 148 1.23 16.64 -23.60
N TYR A 149 1.84 15.52 -23.19
CA TYR A 149 2.12 15.23 -21.77
C TYR A 149 3.51 14.68 -21.50
N LYS A 150 4.38 14.61 -22.51
CA LYS A 150 5.76 14.13 -22.38
C LYS A 150 6.53 14.87 -21.29
N GLU A 151 6.58 16.20 -21.34
CA GLU A 151 7.35 17.02 -20.40
C GLU A 151 6.90 16.85 -18.93
N PRO A 152 5.59 16.94 -18.60
CA PRO A 152 5.17 16.65 -17.22
C PRO A 152 5.43 15.20 -16.84
N LEU A 153 5.27 14.22 -17.75
CA LEU A 153 5.58 12.82 -17.45
C LEU A 153 7.07 12.58 -17.15
N GLU A 154 7.97 13.17 -17.94
CA GLU A 154 9.43 13.11 -17.72
C GLU A 154 9.85 13.69 -16.36
N THR A 155 9.08 14.65 -15.84
CA THR A 155 9.29 15.20 -14.48
C THR A 155 8.81 14.24 -13.38
N LEU A 156 7.77 13.45 -13.64
CA LEU A 156 7.17 12.54 -12.65
C LEU A 156 7.88 11.19 -12.58
N LEU A 157 8.39 10.66 -13.70
CA LEU A 157 9.03 9.34 -13.77
C LEU A 157 10.16 9.15 -12.74
N PRO A 158 11.08 10.12 -12.51
CA PRO A 158 12.14 9.97 -11.51
C PRO A 158 11.63 9.93 -10.06
N LEU A 159 10.41 10.38 -9.78
CA LEU A 159 9.83 10.36 -8.43
C LEU A 159 9.36 8.95 -8.04
N ILE A 160 8.98 8.12 -9.01
CA ILE A 160 8.49 6.77 -8.76
C ILE A 160 9.51 5.91 -7.99
N PRO A 161 10.77 5.74 -8.45
CA PRO A 161 11.76 4.99 -7.66
C PRO A 161 12.05 5.65 -6.31
N GLN A 162 12.02 6.98 -6.19
CA GLN A 162 12.23 7.67 -4.90
C GLN A 162 11.16 7.30 -3.87
N HIS A 163 9.90 7.17 -4.29
CA HIS A 163 8.81 6.77 -3.38
C HIS A 163 8.92 5.29 -2.98
N VAL A 164 9.37 4.42 -3.89
CA VAL A 164 9.66 3.02 -3.59
C VAL A 164 10.80 2.90 -2.58
N ASP A 165 11.90 3.64 -2.79
CA ASP A 165 13.03 3.66 -1.87
C ASP A 165 12.65 4.22 -0.51
N ALA A 166 11.82 5.27 -0.49
CA ALA A 166 11.29 5.85 0.74
C ALA A 166 10.40 4.87 1.51
N PHE A 167 9.62 4.03 0.81
CA PHE A 167 8.81 2.98 1.44
C PHE A 167 9.68 1.97 2.19
N PHE A 168 10.69 1.42 1.52
CA PHE A 168 11.63 0.49 2.16
C PHE A 168 12.43 1.16 3.27
N SER A 169 12.90 2.39 3.06
CA SER A 169 13.59 3.19 4.09
C SER A 169 12.74 3.42 5.33
N THR A 170 11.43 3.66 5.15
CA THR A 170 10.50 3.85 6.27
C THR A 170 10.31 2.56 7.06
N LEU A 171 10.24 1.40 6.40
CA LEU A 171 10.16 0.09 7.07
C LEU A 171 11.36 -0.20 7.99
N HIS A 172 12.54 0.36 7.70
CA HIS A 172 13.71 0.19 8.59
C HIS A 172 13.49 0.78 9.99
N LEU A 173 12.54 1.69 10.16
CA LEU A 173 12.17 2.30 11.45
C LEU A 173 11.41 1.32 12.37
N LEU A 174 10.90 0.21 11.85
CA LEU A 174 10.22 -0.83 12.63
C LEU A 174 11.22 -1.65 13.45
N ASP A 175 11.63 -1.13 14.59
CA ASP A 175 12.58 -1.77 15.51
C ASP A 175 11.88 -2.47 16.68
N PRO A 176 11.98 -3.82 16.80
CA PRO A 176 11.35 -4.58 17.87
C PRO A 176 11.91 -4.28 19.27
N GLU A 177 13.11 -3.70 19.38
CA GLU A 177 13.69 -3.35 20.69
C GLU A 177 13.06 -2.10 21.31
N ASN A 178 12.42 -1.26 20.50
CA ASN A 178 11.80 -0.01 20.93
C ASN A 178 10.38 0.15 20.38
N MET A 179 9.52 -0.84 20.63
CA MET A 179 8.21 -1.02 20.00
C MET A 179 7.39 0.26 19.85
N GLU A 180 7.13 0.99 20.93
CA GLU A 180 6.22 2.13 20.93
C GLU A 180 6.80 3.35 20.21
N ASN A 181 8.06 3.69 20.50
CA ASN A 181 8.73 4.81 19.82
C ASN A 181 8.93 4.52 18.33
N SER A 182 9.32 3.29 17.99
CA SER A 182 9.47 2.83 16.60
C SER A 182 8.15 2.89 15.85
N PHE A 183 7.05 2.44 16.46
CA PHE A 183 5.71 2.53 15.87
C PHE A 183 5.34 3.99 15.58
N ASN A 184 5.45 4.87 16.56
CA ASN A 184 5.05 6.28 16.41
C ASN A 184 5.91 6.99 15.36
N THR A 185 7.23 6.76 15.39
CA THR A 185 8.18 7.35 14.43
C THR A 185 7.92 6.84 13.01
N PHE A 186 7.68 5.53 12.88
CA PHE A 186 7.29 4.91 11.61
C PHE A 186 6.01 5.54 11.07
N MET A 187 4.96 5.64 11.89
CA MET A 187 3.65 6.11 11.43
C MET A 187 3.72 7.56 10.93
N VAL A 188 4.45 8.44 11.60
CA VAL A 188 4.66 9.82 11.13
C VAL A 188 5.28 9.84 9.73
N LYS A 189 6.36 9.07 9.51
CA LYS A 189 7.02 8.99 8.20
C LYS A 189 6.18 8.30 7.14
N PHE A 190 5.42 7.30 7.55
CA PHE A 190 4.49 6.60 6.69
C PHE A 190 3.40 7.54 6.17
N VAL A 191 2.81 8.38 7.02
CA VAL A 191 1.79 9.38 6.63
C VAL A 191 2.34 10.37 5.60
N GLU A 192 3.55 10.89 5.83
CA GLU A 192 4.22 11.79 4.89
C GLU A 192 4.36 11.14 3.50
N LEU A 193 4.83 9.89 3.46
CA LEU A 193 5.01 9.12 2.24
C LEU A 193 3.68 8.76 1.57
N PHE A 194 2.65 8.41 2.34
CA PHE A 194 1.34 8.07 1.81
C PHE A 194 0.74 9.25 1.04
N ASN A 195 0.76 10.43 1.67
CA ASN A 195 0.23 11.65 1.11
C ASN A 195 1.00 12.10 -0.14
N SER A 196 2.34 12.04 -0.11
CA SER A 196 3.13 12.38 -1.29
C SER A 196 2.87 11.40 -2.43
N SER A 197 2.76 10.10 -2.16
CA SER A 197 2.45 9.07 -3.16
C SER A 197 1.06 9.25 -3.76
N THR A 198 0.09 9.64 -2.94
CA THR A 198 -1.28 9.94 -3.39
C THR A 198 -1.29 11.12 -4.38
N LYS A 199 -0.48 12.15 -4.12
CA LYS A 199 -0.32 13.30 -5.03
C LYS A 199 0.35 12.92 -6.34
N LEU A 200 1.38 12.07 -6.29
CA LEU A 200 2.02 11.54 -7.49
C LEU A 200 1.02 10.74 -8.34
N TYR A 201 0.28 9.82 -7.70
CA TYR A 201 -0.74 9.03 -8.36
C TYR A 201 -1.84 9.90 -8.98
N SER A 202 -2.40 10.87 -8.23
CA SER A 202 -3.47 11.73 -8.76
C SER A 202 -3.02 12.53 -9.98
N THR A 203 -1.77 12.96 -10.00
CA THR A 203 -1.18 13.66 -11.15
C THR A 203 -1.08 12.72 -12.37
N LEU A 204 -0.52 11.52 -12.20
CA LEU A 204 -0.43 10.52 -13.28
C LEU A 204 -1.83 10.10 -13.78
N ALA A 205 -2.75 9.82 -12.86
CA ALA A 205 -4.12 9.44 -13.16
C ALA A 205 -4.86 10.54 -13.93
N SER A 206 -4.60 11.82 -13.62
CA SER A 206 -5.19 12.93 -14.36
C SER A 206 -4.72 13.00 -15.82
N ILE A 207 -3.43 12.72 -16.07
CA ILE A 207 -2.86 12.64 -17.42
C ILE A 207 -3.50 11.45 -18.16
N HIS A 208 -3.51 10.28 -17.53
CA HIS A 208 -4.10 9.06 -18.09
C HIS A 208 -5.58 9.25 -18.42
N ALA A 209 -6.38 9.80 -17.50
CA ALA A 209 -7.79 10.07 -17.73
C ALA A 209 -8.01 11.07 -18.88
N LYS A 210 -7.16 12.11 -18.97
CA LYS A 210 -7.31 13.16 -19.97
C LYS A 210 -6.95 12.69 -21.38
N TYR A 211 -5.88 11.92 -21.54
CA TYR A 211 -5.30 11.62 -22.86
C TYR A 211 -5.46 10.17 -23.30
N ILE A 212 -5.70 9.24 -22.38
CA ILE A 212 -5.84 7.80 -22.68
C ILE A 212 -7.30 7.35 -22.59
N LEU A 213 -8.06 7.81 -21.58
CA LEU A 213 -9.43 7.32 -21.36
C LEU A 213 -10.53 8.15 -22.04
N LYS A 214 -10.29 9.43 -22.35
CA LYS A 214 -11.29 10.27 -23.04
C LYS A 214 -11.35 9.92 -24.53
N LYS A 215 -12.39 9.17 -24.90
CA LYS A 215 -12.83 8.92 -26.28
C LYS A 215 -13.76 10.04 -26.77
#